data_AF-A0A372JND4-F1
#
_entry.id   AF-A0A372JND4-F1
#
_cell.length_a   1.000
_cell.length_b   1.000
_cell.length_c   1.000
_cell.angle_alpha   90.00
_cell.angle_beta   90.00
_cell.angle_gamma   90.00
#
_symmetry.space_group_name_H-M   'P 1'
#
loop_
_entity.id
_entity.type
_entity.pdbx_description
1 polymer ?
#
loop_
_entity_poly.entity_id
_entity_poly.type
_entity_poly.pdbx_seq_one_letter_code
_entity_poly.pdbx_strand_id
1 'polypeptide(L)'
;MKRGNTWSYVIRVKDPETGISKPRWVGGFPSEEAAKEARDEARVRARRGEYIDRNLITVADYLDEWLENHAVTIKPKTLSDYRHLIDRHVKPRIGGAKLQAVRPAQITKLYRDLITEGGRSGAGLSPRTVAYVHAVLRKAFRDAVEVEQLIPSNPVERAKRPKSRPGELGQIWTPDQLRTFLDHASAHRLSAFFHLAAYTGARRGELLNLRWRDVDFTGSQIYIKGSASFVAGQRIEGTTKSGRSRVVSIAPGTVKVLKSHRARQDAERLLVGKDWKGAAAPGDRYVFATGWGEPIHPDTVSSLMATLIKSYNQPSEGEPSAEPLPRVRLHDLRHVHATTLLLAGVAVHVVAARLGHADPSITLRVYAHVINEQLAEAADIFARRIGEGME
;
A
#
# COMPACT_ATOMS: atom_id res chain seq x y z
N MET A 1 -17.38 -38.62 28.70
CA MET A 1 -18.61 -39.23 28.14
C MET A 1 -18.48 -39.26 26.63
N LYS A 2 -18.73 -40.41 25.99
CA LYS A 2 -18.61 -40.57 24.54
C LYS A 2 -19.87 -40.04 23.84
N ARG A 3 -19.72 -39.19 22.83
CA ARG A 3 -20.80 -38.66 21.97
C ARG A 3 -20.39 -38.81 20.51
N GLY A 4 -21.02 -39.77 19.81
CA GLY A 4 -20.61 -40.17 18.46
C GLY A 4 -19.17 -40.72 18.45
N ASN A 5 -18.34 -40.22 17.53
CA ASN A 5 -16.92 -40.58 17.41
C ASN A 5 -15.98 -39.75 18.31
N THR A 6 -16.52 -38.91 19.20
CA THR A 6 -15.71 -38.00 20.03
C THR A 6 -16.05 -38.12 21.50
N TRP A 7 -15.14 -37.65 22.34
CA TRP A 7 -15.31 -37.58 23.78
C TRP A 7 -15.63 -36.15 24.23
N SER A 8 -16.43 -36.05 25.28
CA SER A 8 -16.83 -34.80 25.92
C SER A 8 -16.71 -34.88 27.44
N TYR A 9 -16.47 -33.74 28.09
CA TYR A 9 -16.59 -33.57 29.53
C TYR A 9 -17.62 -32.47 29.86
N VAL A 10 -18.10 -32.49 31.11
CA VAL A 10 -18.98 -31.46 31.66
C VAL A 10 -18.24 -30.76 32.78
N ILE A 11 -18.25 -29.43 32.76
CA ILE A 11 -17.80 -28.61 33.87
C ILE A 11 -18.93 -27.68 34.28
N ARG A 12 -19.12 -27.49 35.59
CA ARG A 12 -20.01 -26.46 36.12
C ARG A 12 -19.21 -25.19 36.28
N VAL A 13 -19.59 -24.14 35.56
CA VAL A 13 -18.99 -22.82 35.66
C VAL A 13 -19.97 -21.94 36.43
N LYS A 14 -19.45 -21.23 37.43
CA LYS A 14 -20.22 -20.28 38.22
C LYS A 14 -20.30 -18.97 37.43
N ASP A 15 -21.50 -18.51 37.18
CA ASP A 15 -21.75 -17.20 36.57
C ASP A 15 -21.25 -16.09 37.53
N PRO A 16 -20.35 -15.19 37.10
CA PRO A 16 -19.80 -14.13 37.96
C PRO A 16 -20.83 -13.07 38.36
N GLU A 17 -21.87 -12.83 37.55
CA GLU A 17 -22.89 -11.81 37.80
C GLU A 17 -24.08 -12.36 38.59
N THR A 18 -24.48 -13.59 38.32
CA THR A 18 -25.66 -14.20 38.96
C THR A 18 -25.32 -15.18 40.08
N GLY A 19 -24.06 -15.63 40.18
CA GLY A 19 -23.62 -16.64 41.13
C GLY A 19 -24.13 -18.06 40.84
N ILE A 20 -24.96 -18.24 39.80
CA ILE A 20 -25.60 -19.51 39.46
C ILE A 20 -24.63 -20.39 38.69
N SER A 21 -24.48 -21.65 39.11
CA SER A 21 -23.64 -22.62 38.41
C SER A 21 -24.42 -23.37 37.33
N LYS A 22 -24.03 -23.21 36.06
CA LYS A 22 -24.65 -23.93 34.93
C LYS A 22 -23.70 -25.00 34.36
N PRO A 23 -24.21 -26.18 33.95
CA PRO A 23 -23.38 -27.20 33.31
C PRO A 23 -23.03 -26.81 31.87
N ARG A 24 -21.74 -26.77 31.54
CA ARG A 24 -21.21 -26.54 30.19
C ARG A 24 -20.59 -27.82 29.66
N TRP A 25 -20.99 -28.21 28.45
CA TRP A 25 -20.45 -29.35 27.74
C TRP A 25 -19.30 -28.90 26.84
N VAL A 26 -18.15 -29.56 26.95
CA VAL A 26 -16.98 -29.35 26.08
C VAL A 26 -16.64 -30.68 25.44
N GLY A 27 -16.50 -30.71 24.10
CA GLY A 27 -16.31 -31.94 23.35
C GLY A 27 -15.46 -31.77 22.10
N GLY A 28 -15.26 -32.87 21.38
CA GLY A 28 -14.37 -32.93 20.20
C GLY A 28 -13.04 -33.63 20.47
N PHE A 29 -12.90 -34.31 21.60
CA PHE A 29 -11.65 -34.99 21.95
C PHE A 29 -11.56 -36.37 21.27
N PRO A 30 -10.37 -36.76 20.78
CA PRO A 30 -10.16 -38.03 20.09
C PRO A 30 -10.20 -39.24 21.03
N SER A 31 -9.92 -39.05 22.32
CA SER A 31 -9.91 -40.11 23.34
C SER A 31 -10.54 -39.65 24.65
N GLU A 32 -10.90 -40.62 25.51
CA GLU A 32 -11.39 -40.33 26.86
C GLU A 32 -10.33 -39.63 27.72
N GLU A 33 -9.06 -40.02 27.57
CA GLU A 33 -7.94 -39.42 28.30
C GLU A 33 -7.74 -37.95 27.92
N ALA A 34 -7.75 -37.62 26.61
CA ALA A 34 -7.66 -36.24 26.15
C ALA A 34 -8.81 -35.36 26.70
N ALA A 35 -10.01 -35.93 26.84
CA ALA A 35 -11.13 -35.23 27.46
C ALA A 35 -10.98 -35.06 28.98
N LYS A 36 -10.33 -35.99 29.68
CA LYS A 36 -10.04 -35.91 31.12
C LYS A 36 -8.95 -34.89 31.42
N GLU A 37 -7.87 -34.90 30.64
CA GLU A 37 -6.75 -33.97 30.79
C GLU A 37 -7.22 -32.52 30.56
N ALA A 38 -7.97 -32.27 29.49
CA ALA A 38 -8.57 -30.97 29.22
C ALA A 38 -9.57 -30.52 30.31
N ARG A 39 -10.32 -31.45 30.91
CA ARG A 39 -11.22 -31.17 32.04
C ARG A 39 -10.43 -30.73 33.27
N ASP A 40 -9.32 -31.39 33.56
CA ASP A 40 -8.53 -31.15 34.76
C ASP A 40 -7.76 -29.82 34.65
N GLU A 41 -7.22 -29.49 33.48
CA GLU A 41 -6.71 -28.15 33.18
C GLU A 41 -7.79 -27.06 33.31
N ALA A 42 -9.00 -27.31 32.81
CA ALA A 42 -10.10 -26.36 32.92
C ALA A 42 -10.50 -26.12 34.39
N ARG A 43 -10.42 -27.16 35.24
CA ARG A 43 -10.63 -27.05 36.70
C ARG A 43 -9.54 -26.22 37.38
N VAL A 44 -8.28 -26.41 37.00
CA VAL A 44 -7.15 -25.66 37.55
C VAL A 44 -7.24 -24.18 37.17
N ARG A 45 -7.53 -23.87 35.91
CA ARG A 45 -7.74 -22.49 35.42
C ARG A 45 -8.92 -21.80 36.10
N ALA A 46 -10.04 -22.51 36.30
CA ALA A 46 -11.19 -21.97 37.03
C ALA A 46 -10.91 -21.66 38.52
N ARG A 47 -10.00 -22.41 39.15
CA ARG A 47 -9.61 -22.18 40.56
C ARG A 47 -8.63 -21.02 40.75
N ARG A 48 -7.84 -20.67 39.72
CA ARG A 48 -6.84 -19.59 39.78
C ARG A 48 -7.40 -18.18 39.54
N GLY A 49 -8.68 -18.03 39.24
CA GLY A 49 -9.28 -16.72 38.95
C GLY A 49 -8.87 -16.11 37.60
N GLU A 50 -8.09 -16.84 36.78
CA GLU A 50 -7.62 -16.43 35.45
C GLU A 50 -8.67 -16.65 34.34
N TYR A 51 -9.91 -16.99 34.71
CA TYR A 51 -11.00 -17.20 33.76
C TYR A 51 -11.64 -15.85 33.41
N ILE A 52 -11.07 -15.13 32.44
CA ILE A 52 -11.84 -14.15 31.66
C ILE A 52 -12.84 -14.98 30.85
N ASP A 53 -14.14 -14.76 31.01
CA ASP A 53 -15.13 -15.46 30.21
C ASP A 53 -14.98 -15.01 28.76
N ARG A 54 -14.20 -15.78 27.98
CA ARG A 54 -13.88 -15.53 26.56
C ARG A 54 -15.13 -15.30 25.71
N ASN A 55 -16.32 -15.67 26.22
CA ASN A 55 -17.63 -15.42 25.63
C ASN A 55 -18.05 -13.94 25.59
N LEU A 56 -17.42 -13.05 26.35
CA LEU A 56 -17.85 -11.65 26.49
C LEU A 56 -17.11 -10.65 25.58
N ILE A 57 -15.96 -11.01 25.02
CA ILE A 57 -15.17 -10.11 24.18
C ILE A 57 -15.96 -9.74 22.92
N THR A 58 -16.14 -8.45 22.67
CA THR A 58 -16.78 -7.96 21.44
C THR A 58 -15.78 -7.89 20.30
N VAL A 59 -16.27 -7.82 19.06
CA VAL A 59 -15.40 -7.63 17.89
C VAL A 59 -14.67 -6.28 17.98
N ALA A 60 -15.30 -5.24 18.53
CA ALA A 60 -14.66 -3.93 18.68
C ALA A 60 -13.46 -4.01 19.62
N ASP A 61 -13.66 -4.55 20.83
CA ASP A 61 -12.61 -4.65 21.86
C ASP A 61 -11.44 -5.49 21.35
N TYR A 62 -11.73 -6.63 20.72
CA TYR A 62 -10.71 -7.49 20.14
C TYR A 62 -9.88 -6.77 19.07
N LEU A 63 -10.53 -6.01 18.18
CA LEU A 63 -9.82 -5.32 17.10
C LEU A 63 -8.98 -4.15 17.61
N ASP A 64 -9.37 -3.52 18.72
CA ASP A 64 -8.56 -2.49 19.38
C ASP A 64 -7.28 -3.06 19.96
N GLU A 65 -7.40 -4.12 20.77
CA GLU A 65 -6.25 -4.82 21.34
C GLU A 65 -5.36 -5.41 20.23
N TRP A 66 -5.96 -6.01 19.20
CA TRP A 66 -5.23 -6.54 18.06
C TRP A 66 -4.44 -5.45 17.33
N LEU A 67 -5.00 -4.25 17.14
CA LEU A 67 -4.27 -3.14 16.51
C LEU A 67 -3.05 -2.69 17.33
N GLU A 68 -3.17 -2.65 18.65
CA GLU A 68 -2.07 -2.30 19.55
C GLU A 68 -0.94 -3.34 19.50
N ASN A 69 -1.29 -4.61 19.64
CA ASN A 69 -0.32 -5.71 19.57
C ASN A 69 0.33 -5.78 18.18
N HIS A 70 -0.45 -5.56 17.12
CA HIS A 70 0.04 -5.63 15.76
C HIS A 70 0.95 -4.46 15.36
N ALA A 71 0.81 -3.30 16.02
CA ALA A 71 1.57 -2.08 15.76
C ALA A 71 3.09 -2.29 15.79
N VAL A 72 3.57 -3.24 16.60
CA VAL A 72 5.00 -3.56 16.76
C VAL A 72 5.61 -4.15 15.48
N THR A 73 4.80 -4.81 14.65
CA THR A 73 5.28 -5.58 13.49
C THR A 73 5.06 -4.90 12.13
N ILE A 74 4.29 -3.80 12.09
CA ILE A 74 3.90 -3.16 10.83
C ILE A 74 4.29 -1.68 10.78
N LYS A 75 4.47 -1.18 9.55
CA LYS A 75 4.82 0.23 9.33
C LYS A 75 3.68 1.16 9.82
N PRO A 76 4.00 2.35 10.36
CA PRO A 76 3.00 3.29 10.89
C PRO A 76 1.85 3.62 9.91
N LYS A 77 2.16 3.73 8.62
CA LYS A 77 1.15 3.98 7.58
C LYS A 77 0.17 2.81 7.45
N THR A 78 0.65 1.58 7.49
CA THR A 78 -0.18 0.37 7.43
C THR A 78 -1.09 0.29 8.65
N LEU A 79 -0.56 0.59 9.85
CA LEU A 79 -1.34 0.63 11.07
C LEU A 79 -2.45 1.69 11.00
N SER A 80 -2.10 2.90 10.53
CA SER A 80 -3.07 3.97 10.31
C SER A 80 -4.17 3.57 9.31
N ASP A 81 -3.83 2.87 8.23
CA ASP A 81 -4.80 2.36 7.27
C ASP A 81 -5.71 1.28 7.89
N TYR A 82 -5.15 0.35 8.67
CA TYR A 82 -5.93 -0.70 9.35
C TYR A 82 -6.92 -0.08 10.34
N ARG A 83 -6.43 0.82 11.19
CA ARG A 83 -7.26 1.55 12.16
C ARG A 83 -8.40 2.30 11.45
N HIS A 84 -8.09 3.04 10.39
CA HIS A 84 -9.10 3.73 9.60
C HIS A 84 -10.18 2.79 9.06
N LEU A 85 -9.80 1.64 8.49
CA LEU A 85 -10.77 0.67 7.97
C LEU A 85 -11.62 0.06 9.08
N ILE A 86 -11.00 -0.30 10.20
CA ILE A 86 -11.68 -0.92 11.35
C ILE A 86 -12.70 0.06 11.96
N ASP A 87 -12.26 1.27 12.30
CA ASP A 87 -13.10 2.27 12.97
C ASP A 87 -14.23 2.76 12.08
N ARG A 88 -13.96 2.97 10.79
CA ARG A 88 -14.94 3.54 9.86
C ARG A 88 -15.92 2.51 9.33
N HIS A 89 -15.45 1.29 9.05
CA HIS A 89 -16.22 0.33 8.26
C HIS A 89 -16.66 -0.89 9.06
N VAL A 90 -15.85 -1.36 10.01
CA VAL A 90 -16.08 -2.61 10.72
C VAL A 90 -16.85 -2.38 12.02
N LYS A 91 -16.28 -1.60 12.95
CA LYS A 91 -16.86 -1.38 14.28
C LYS A 91 -18.31 -0.89 14.24
N PRO A 92 -18.69 0.07 13.37
CA PRO A 92 -20.07 0.57 13.34
C PRO A 92 -21.11 -0.49 12.92
N ARG A 93 -20.69 -1.59 12.30
CA ARG A 93 -21.59 -2.60 11.72
C ARG A 93 -21.58 -3.92 12.47
N ILE A 94 -20.41 -4.39 12.91
CA ILE A 94 -20.27 -5.68 13.59
C ILE A 94 -19.53 -5.58 14.93
N GLY A 95 -19.11 -4.38 15.36
CA GLY A 95 -18.29 -4.18 16.55
C GLY A 95 -18.94 -4.70 17.84
N GLY A 96 -20.26 -4.47 18.01
CA GLY A 96 -21.00 -4.93 19.18
C GLY A 96 -21.28 -6.44 19.23
N ALA A 97 -21.02 -7.18 18.15
CA ALA A 97 -21.19 -8.64 18.18
C ALA A 97 -20.12 -9.28 19.07
N LYS A 98 -20.47 -10.34 19.80
CA LYS A 98 -19.48 -11.16 20.50
C LYS A 98 -18.58 -11.86 19.49
N LEU A 99 -17.28 -11.87 19.72
CA LEU A 99 -16.28 -12.41 18.79
C LEU A 99 -16.59 -13.88 18.41
N GLN A 100 -16.96 -14.71 19.40
CA GLN A 100 -17.34 -16.11 19.20
C GLN A 100 -18.70 -16.31 18.49
N ALA A 101 -19.56 -15.31 18.52
CA ALA A 101 -20.87 -15.34 17.87
C ALA A 101 -20.81 -14.92 16.40
N VAL A 102 -19.68 -14.39 15.92
CA VAL A 102 -19.53 -13.96 14.53
C VAL A 102 -19.71 -15.15 13.58
N ARG A 103 -20.57 -14.98 12.58
CA ARG A 103 -20.85 -15.97 11.53
C ARG A 103 -20.43 -15.46 10.15
N PRO A 104 -20.06 -16.35 9.21
CA PRO A 104 -19.71 -15.95 7.83
C PRO A 104 -20.79 -15.12 7.13
N ALA A 105 -22.06 -15.34 7.45
CA ALA A 105 -23.19 -14.58 6.91
C ALA A 105 -23.17 -13.10 7.35
N GLN A 106 -22.76 -12.79 8.59
CA GLN A 106 -22.64 -11.41 9.08
C GLN A 106 -21.50 -10.68 8.37
N ILE A 107 -20.38 -11.36 8.13
CA ILE A 107 -19.25 -10.81 7.37
C ILE A 107 -19.64 -10.60 5.89
N THR A 108 -20.41 -11.52 5.31
CA THR A 108 -20.96 -11.37 3.95
C THR A 108 -21.91 -10.16 3.86
N LYS A 109 -22.77 -9.98 4.87
CA LYS A 109 -23.65 -8.81 4.97
C LYS A 109 -22.83 -7.52 5.09
N LEU A 110 -21.82 -7.49 5.97
CA LEU A 110 -20.88 -6.35 6.08
C LEU A 110 -20.33 -5.96 4.71
N TYR A 111 -19.82 -6.91 3.92
CA TYR A 111 -19.27 -6.58 2.60
C TYR A 111 -20.30 -6.06 1.61
N ARG A 112 -21.54 -6.56 1.66
CA ARG A 112 -22.65 -6.03 0.85
C ARG A 112 -22.95 -4.59 1.23
N ASP A 113 -23.14 -4.32 2.52
CA ASP A 113 -23.45 -2.99 3.04
C ASP A 113 -22.33 -2.00 2.71
N LEU A 114 -21.07 -2.44 2.75
CA LEU A 114 -19.94 -1.61 2.35
C LEU A 114 -19.95 -1.25 0.86
N ILE A 115 -20.36 -2.17 -0.02
CA ILE A 115 -20.49 -1.90 -1.45
C ILE A 115 -21.65 -0.96 -1.76
N THR A 116 -22.73 -0.98 -0.99
CA THR A 116 -23.91 -0.16 -1.27
C THR A 116 -23.82 1.23 -0.63
N GLU A 117 -23.30 1.32 0.60
CA GLU A 117 -23.38 2.54 1.43
C GLU A 117 -22.17 2.75 2.36
N GLY A 118 -21.05 2.05 2.15
CA GLY A 118 -19.88 2.15 3.03
C GLY A 118 -19.00 3.38 2.85
N GLY A 119 -19.24 4.18 1.82
CA GLY A 119 -18.43 5.30 1.36
C GLY A 119 -18.74 6.64 2.05
N ARG A 120 -18.40 7.75 1.38
CA ARG A 120 -18.76 9.09 1.85
C ARG A 120 -20.17 9.43 1.38
N SER A 121 -20.94 10.13 2.21
CA SER A 121 -22.29 10.60 1.88
C SER A 121 -23.26 9.50 1.43
N GLY A 122 -23.13 8.28 2.00
CA GLY A 122 -23.99 7.15 1.65
C GLY A 122 -23.66 6.43 0.34
N ALA A 123 -22.61 6.83 -0.39
CA ALA A 123 -22.17 6.12 -1.59
C ALA A 123 -21.53 4.76 -1.27
N GLY A 124 -21.50 3.86 -2.25
CA GLY A 124 -20.82 2.57 -2.15
C GLY A 124 -19.29 2.63 -2.13
N LEU A 125 -18.63 1.71 -1.43
CA LEU A 125 -17.18 1.51 -1.55
C LEU A 125 -16.82 0.71 -2.79
N SER A 126 -15.65 1.01 -3.36
CA SER A 126 -15.09 0.20 -4.44
C SER A 126 -14.87 -1.26 -3.98
N PRO A 127 -15.02 -2.26 -4.88
CA PRO A 127 -14.72 -3.66 -4.57
C PRO A 127 -13.30 -3.87 -4.03
N ARG A 128 -12.35 -3.04 -4.48
CA ARG A 128 -10.96 -3.05 -4.00
C ARG A 128 -10.85 -2.67 -2.52
N THR A 129 -11.57 -1.63 -2.10
CA THR A 129 -11.60 -1.22 -0.70
C THR A 129 -12.22 -2.30 0.18
N VAL A 130 -13.32 -2.91 -0.27
CA VAL A 130 -13.96 -4.03 0.45
C VAL A 130 -13.03 -5.25 0.53
N ALA A 131 -12.30 -5.56 -0.54
CA ALA A 131 -11.27 -6.60 -0.50
C ALA A 131 -10.14 -6.29 0.50
N TYR A 132 -9.80 -5.02 0.70
CA TYR A 132 -8.83 -4.62 1.71
C TYR A 132 -9.38 -4.80 3.13
N VAL A 133 -10.61 -4.38 3.40
CA VAL A 133 -11.30 -4.66 4.67
C VAL A 133 -11.32 -6.17 4.95
N HIS A 134 -11.64 -6.98 3.93
CA HIS A 134 -11.59 -8.44 4.05
C HIS A 134 -10.21 -8.96 4.42
N ALA A 135 -9.14 -8.48 3.77
CA ALA A 135 -7.78 -8.92 4.07
C ALA A 135 -7.36 -8.59 5.51
N VAL A 136 -7.71 -7.39 6.01
CA VAL A 136 -7.44 -6.99 7.40
C VAL A 136 -8.21 -7.88 8.38
N LEU A 137 -9.52 -8.06 8.18
CA LEU A 137 -10.33 -8.92 9.04
C LEU A 137 -9.89 -10.39 8.98
N ARG A 138 -9.51 -10.90 7.81
CA ARG A 138 -9.00 -12.26 7.65
C ARG A 138 -7.71 -12.47 8.43
N LYS A 139 -6.87 -11.44 8.56
CA LYS A 139 -5.66 -11.49 9.37
C LYS A 139 -6.00 -11.44 10.86
N ALA A 140 -6.76 -10.46 11.31
CA ALA A 140 -7.18 -10.35 12.70
C ALA A 140 -7.87 -11.62 13.20
N PHE A 141 -8.88 -12.13 12.48
CA PHE A 141 -9.57 -13.37 12.87
C PHE A 141 -8.72 -14.64 12.70
N ARG A 142 -7.56 -14.59 12.02
CA ARG A 142 -6.60 -15.69 12.02
C ARG A 142 -5.79 -15.67 13.30
N ASP A 143 -5.32 -14.49 13.71
CA ASP A 143 -4.59 -14.32 14.96
C ASP A 143 -5.50 -14.72 16.15
N ALA A 144 -6.79 -14.37 16.10
CA ALA A 144 -7.80 -14.82 17.08
C ALA A 144 -7.93 -16.34 17.22
N VAL A 145 -7.58 -17.10 16.17
CA VAL A 145 -7.59 -18.57 16.16
C VAL A 145 -6.24 -19.11 16.59
N GLU A 146 -5.17 -18.65 15.96
CA GLU A 146 -3.84 -19.25 16.01
C GLU A 146 -3.01 -18.73 17.20
N VAL A 147 -3.14 -17.45 17.53
CA VAL A 147 -2.34 -16.76 18.56
C VAL A 147 -3.12 -16.69 19.87
N GLU A 148 -4.27 -16.01 19.89
CA GLU A 148 -5.02 -15.78 21.14
C GLU A 148 -5.96 -16.95 21.48
N GLN A 149 -6.25 -17.84 20.52
CA GLN A 149 -7.14 -19.00 20.68
C GLN A 149 -8.50 -18.64 21.28
N LEU A 150 -9.05 -17.50 20.87
CA LEU A 150 -10.35 -16.96 21.32
C LEU A 150 -11.52 -17.59 20.56
N ILE A 151 -11.29 -18.03 19.32
CA ILE A 151 -12.30 -18.67 18.47
C ILE A 151 -11.73 -19.93 17.81
N PRO A 152 -12.57 -20.95 17.55
CA PRO A 152 -12.09 -22.23 17.01
C PRO A 152 -11.84 -22.21 15.49
N SER A 153 -12.34 -21.21 14.78
CA SER A 153 -12.18 -21.09 13.33
C SER A 153 -12.40 -19.66 12.87
N ASN A 154 -11.81 -19.29 11.74
CA ASN A 154 -11.92 -17.96 11.17
C ASN A 154 -13.19 -17.82 10.29
N PRO A 155 -14.24 -17.10 10.73
CA PRO A 155 -15.48 -16.94 9.98
C PRO A 155 -15.32 -16.11 8.70
N VAL A 156 -14.24 -15.30 8.61
CA VAL A 156 -13.98 -14.43 7.46
C VAL A 156 -13.57 -15.24 6.23
N GLU A 157 -12.93 -16.39 6.40
CA GLU A 157 -12.50 -17.24 5.29
C GLU A 157 -13.67 -17.85 4.51
N ARG A 158 -14.80 -18.07 5.18
CA ARG A 158 -16.02 -18.63 4.57
C ARG A 158 -17.01 -17.56 4.10
N ALA A 159 -16.69 -16.28 4.29
CA ALA A 159 -17.56 -15.19 3.90
C ALA A 159 -17.53 -15.00 2.37
N LYS A 160 -18.70 -14.78 1.76
CA LYS A 160 -18.77 -14.44 0.33
C LYS A 160 -18.35 -12.99 0.16
N ARG A 161 -17.37 -12.75 -0.71
CA ARG A 161 -16.89 -11.40 -1.03
C ARG A 161 -17.18 -11.03 -2.48
N PRO A 162 -17.39 -9.74 -2.78
CA PRO A 162 -17.53 -9.24 -4.14
C PRO A 162 -16.32 -9.62 -4.99
N LYS A 163 -16.55 -10.05 -6.24
CA LYS A 163 -15.47 -10.24 -7.20
C LYS A 163 -14.91 -8.86 -7.57
N SER A 164 -13.65 -8.61 -7.23
CA SER A 164 -12.94 -7.47 -7.80
C SER A 164 -12.49 -7.86 -9.20
N ARG A 165 -13.00 -7.19 -10.23
CA ARG A 165 -12.34 -7.22 -11.54
C ARG A 165 -11.03 -6.40 -11.41
N PRO A 166 -9.93 -6.80 -12.04
CA PRO A 166 -8.79 -5.92 -12.24
C PRO A 166 -9.33 -4.63 -12.88
N GLY A 167 -9.04 -3.47 -12.29
CA GLY A 167 -9.35 -2.21 -12.97
C GLY A 167 -8.52 -2.15 -14.25
N GLU A 168 -9.11 -1.65 -15.33
CA GLU A 168 -8.33 -1.26 -16.51
C GLU A 168 -7.25 -0.27 -16.07
N LEU A 169 -6.05 -0.41 -16.64
CA LEU A 169 -5.01 0.57 -16.42
C LEU A 169 -5.56 1.92 -16.92
N GLY A 170 -5.54 2.93 -16.05
CA GLY A 170 -5.93 4.28 -16.46
C GLY A 170 -5.08 4.74 -17.64
N GLN A 171 -5.55 5.77 -18.34
CA GLN A 171 -4.86 6.32 -19.50
C GLN A 171 -3.38 6.61 -19.19
N ILE A 172 -2.47 5.97 -19.93
CA ILE A 172 -1.03 6.16 -19.82
C ILE A 172 -0.64 7.17 -20.89
N TRP A 173 0.15 8.19 -20.53
CA TRP A 173 0.62 9.16 -21.52
C TRP A 173 1.55 8.51 -22.55
N THR A 174 1.43 8.97 -23.79
CA THR A 174 2.43 8.70 -24.83
C THR A 174 3.74 9.44 -24.52
N PRO A 175 4.86 9.05 -25.16
CA PRO A 175 6.11 9.80 -25.05
C PRO A 175 5.97 11.28 -25.43
N ASP A 176 5.15 11.59 -26.44
CA ASP A 176 4.92 12.97 -26.89
C ASP A 176 4.15 13.78 -25.84
N GLN A 177 3.07 13.22 -25.29
CA GLN A 177 2.32 13.85 -24.19
C GLN A 177 3.19 14.08 -22.95
N LEU A 178 4.09 13.14 -22.63
CA LEU A 178 5.06 13.34 -21.55
C LEU A 178 6.01 14.51 -21.84
N ARG A 179 6.53 14.65 -23.07
CA ARG A 179 7.39 15.78 -23.44
C ARG A 179 6.64 17.10 -23.31
N THR A 180 5.44 17.18 -23.87
CA THR A 180 4.55 18.35 -23.76
C THR A 180 4.34 18.76 -22.29
N PHE A 181 4.06 17.80 -21.41
CA PHE A 181 3.93 18.09 -19.98
C PHE A 181 5.21 18.60 -19.34
N LEU A 182 6.36 17.99 -19.64
CA LEU A 182 7.65 18.39 -19.07
C LEU A 182 8.07 19.79 -19.55
N ASP A 183 7.78 20.13 -20.80
CA ASP A 183 8.03 21.45 -21.37
C ASP A 183 7.17 22.51 -20.69
N HIS A 184 5.87 22.26 -20.52
CA HIS A 184 4.98 23.15 -19.77
C HIS A 184 5.41 23.30 -18.30
N ALA A 185 5.78 22.19 -17.66
CA ALA A 185 6.23 22.20 -16.28
C ALA A 185 7.59 22.88 -16.08
N SER A 186 8.37 23.11 -17.14
CA SER A 186 9.76 23.60 -17.08
C SER A 186 9.91 24.94 -16.36
N ALA A 187 8.89 25.81 -16.48
CA ALA A 187 8.82 27.12 -15.82
C ALA A 187 8.64 27.02 -14.31
N HIS A 188 8.12 25.90 -13.79
CA HIS A 188 7.86 25.73 -12.37
C HIS A 188 9.14 25.33 -11.60
N ARG A 189 9.29 25.84 -10.37
CA ARG A 189 10.44 25.58 -9.48
C ARG A 189 10.75 24.08 -9.28
N LEU A 190 9.71 23.26 -9.29
CA LEU A 190 9.76 21.80 -9.12
C LEU A 190 9.79 21.02 -10.44
N SER A 191 10.10 21.64 -11.58
CA SER A 191 10.19 20.95 -12.88
C SER A 191 11.11 19.73 -12.86
N ALA A 192 12.26 19.84 -12.20
CA ALA A 192 13.22 18.74 -12.03
C ALA A 192 12.64 17.53 -11.28
N PHE A 193 11.62 17.72 -10.42
CA PHE A 193 10.94 16.61 -9.74
C PHE A 193 10.18 15.74 -10.74
N PHE A 194 9.40 16.38 -11.62
CA PHE A 194 8.62 15.67 -12.64
C PHE A 194 9.52 15.01 -13.68
N HIS A 195 10.58 15.70 -14.12
CA HIS A 195 11.62 15.11 -14.98
C HIS A 195 12.18 13.86 -14.33
N LEU A 196 12.62 13.95 -13.07
CA LEU A 196 13.25 12.81 -12.43
C LEU A 196 12.29 11.65 -12.20
N ALA A 197 11.03 11.94 -11.82
CA ALA A 197 9.98 10.93 -11.69
C ALA A 197 9.75 10.16 -13.00
N ALA A 198 9.66 10.87 -14.12
CA ALA A 198 9.44 10.28 -15.43
C ALA A 198 10.65 9.48 -15.95
N TYR A 199 11.89 9.95 -15.74
CA TYR A 199 13.09 9.31 -16.32
C TYR A 199 13.67 8.17 -15.48
N THR A 200 13.26 8.06 -14.21
CA THR A 200 13.74 7.01 -13.30
C THR A 200 12.67 6.00 -12.93
N GLY A 201 11.39 6.35 -13.11
CA GLY A 201 10.27 5.60 -12.58
C GLY A 201 10.27 5.49 -11.05
N ALA A 202 11.00 6.36 -10.33
CA ALA A 202 11.05 6.35 -8.87
C ALA A 202 9.69 6.68 -8.26
N ARG A 203 9.40 6.11 -7.09
CA ARG A 203 8.15 6.39 -6.38
C ARG A 203 8.21 7.80 -5.77
N ARG A 204 7.05 8.46 -5.67
CA ARG A 204 6.90 9.78 -5.02
C ARG A 204 7.67 9.91 -3.71
N GLY A 205 7.48 8.96 -2.79
CA GLY A 205 8.16 8.99 -1.49
C GLY A 205 9.68 8.80 -1.57
N GLU A 206 10.18 8.05 -2.56
CA GLU A 206 11.62 7.86 -2.78
C GLU A 206 12.26 9.18 -3.22
N LEU A 207 11.63 9.90 -4.15
CA LEU A 207 12.10 11.21 -4.62
C LEU A 207 12.08 12.26 -3.51
N LEU A 208 11.02 12.28 -2.69
CA LEU A 208 10.89 13.22 -1.57
C LEU A 208 11.77 12.87 -0.36
N ASN A 209 12.48 11.74 -0.40
CA ASN A 209 13.48 11.36 0.58
C ASN A 209 14.91 11.58 0.05
N LEU A 210 15.07 11.92 -1.23
CA LEU A 210 16.37 11.99 -1.88
C LEU A 210 17.17 13.19 -1.36
N ARG A 211 18.43 12.97 -1.00
CA ARG A 211 19.37 14.01 -0.56
C ARG A 211 20.47 14.19 -1.58
N TRP A 212 21.15 15.35 -1.58
CA TRP A 212 22.22 15.60 -2.55
C TRP A 212 23.40 14.63 -2.45
N ARG A 213 23.70 14.10 -1.25
CA ARG A 213 24.69 13.03 -1.05
C ARG A 213 24.34 11.71 -1.75
N ASP A 214 23.08 11.53 -2.13
CA ASP A 214 22.60 10.34 -2.82
C ASP A 214 22.61 10.52 -4.35
N VAL A 215 23.16 11.62 -4.87
CA VAL A 215 23.31 11.91 -6.29
C VAL A 215 24.79 11.94 -6.64
N ASP A 216 25.22 10.96 -7.43
CA ASP A 216 26.57 10.92 -8.00
C ASP A 216 26.55 11.46 -9.42
N PHE A 217 27.02 12.70 -9.57
CA PHE A 217 27.10 13.38 -10.85
C PHE A 217 28.24 12.86 -11.74
N THR A 218 29.27 12.26 -11.16
CA THR A 218 30.43 11.72 -11.89
C THR A 218 30.05 10.37 -12.50
N GLY A 219 29.53 9.47 -11.68
CA GLY A 219 29.04 8.16 -12.10
C GLY A 219 27.66 8.20 -12.77
N SER A 220 27.01 9.36 -12.85
CA SER A 220 25.65 9.54 -13.41
C SER A 220 24.63 8.58 -12.79
N GLN A 221 24.57 8.56 -11.44
CA GLN A 221 23.79 7.61 -10.66
C GLN A 221 23.03 8.27 -9.51
N ILE A 222 21.90 7.68 -9.14
CA ILE A 222 21.11 8.05 -7.96
C ILE A 222 20.93 6.83 -7.06
N TYR A 223 21.23 7.02 -5.78
CA TYR A 223 21.10 6.00 -4.74
C TYR A 223 19.76 6.14 -4.02
N ILE A 224 18.80 5.30 -4.35
CA ILE A 224 17.50 5.27 -3.68
C ILE A 224 17.61 4.37 -2.46
N LYS A 225 17.78 4.97 -1.29
CA LYS A 225 17.99 4.27 -0.01
C LYS A 225 16.77 4.24 0.91
N GLY A 226 15.79 5.11 0.68
CA GLY A 226 14.66 5.27 1.59
C GLY A 226 13.44 5.85 0.90
N SER A 227 12.40 6.08 1.69
CA SER A 227 11.16 6.72 1.25
C SER A 227 10.60 7.57 2.38
N ALA A 228 10.06 8.72 2.00
CA ALA A 228 9.29 9.59 2.88
C ALA A 228 7.79 9.31 2.72
N SER A 229 7.08 9.36 3.83
CA SER A 229 5.62 9.29 3.90
C SER A 229 5.11 10.25 4.96
N PHE A 230 3.81 10.53 4.96
CA PHE A 230 3.18 11.33 5.99
C PHE A 230 2.03 10.53 6.61
N VAL A 231 1.98 10.51 7.93
CA VAL A 231 0.96 9.82 8.72
C VAL A 231 0.57 10.74 9.86
N ALA A 232 -0.73 11.02 10.00
CA ALA A 232 -1.27 11.90 11.04
C ALA A 232 -0.53 13.25 11.16
N GLY A 233 -0.22 13.88 10.02
CA GLY A 233 0.49 15.16 9.96
C GLY A 233 2.00 15.09 10.19
N GLN A 234 2.54 13.94 10.57
CA GLN A 234 3.97 13.75 10.81
C GLN A 234 4.67 13.12 9.60
N ARG A 235 5.85 13.63 9.26
CA ARG A 235 6.72 13.05 8.24
C ARG A 235 7.46 11.85 8.82
N ILE A 236 7.38 10.72 8.13
CA ILE A 236 8.06 9.49 8.48
C ILE A 236 9.00 9.12 7.34
N GLU A 237 10.29 9.08 7.63
CA GLU A 237 11.30 8.48 6.76
C GLU A 237 11.53 7.03 7.17
N GLY A 238 11.79 6.17 6.20
CA GLY A 238 12.15 4.79 6.49
C GLY A 238 12.57 4.03 5.24
N THR A 239 12.60 2.71 5.37
CA THR A 239 12.94 1.84 4.24
C THR A 239 11.93 1.97 3.11
N THR A 240 12.40 1.76 1.88
CA THR A 240 11.54 1.72 0.68
C THR A 240 10.40 0.70 0.87
N LYS A 241 9.38 0.75 -0.01
CA LYS A 241 8.25 -0.20 0.08
C LYS A 241 8.72 -1.67 0.00
N SER A 242 9.77 -1.94 -0.76
CA SER A 242 10.38 -3.27 -0.86
C SER A 242 11.42 -3.56 0.23
N GLY A 243 11.79 -2.58 1.05
CA GLY A 243 12.88 -2.69 2.01
C GLY A 243 14.28 -2.68 1.40
N ARG A 244 14.40 -2.56 0.07
CA ARG A 244 15.67 -2.65 -0.66
C ARG A 244 16.11 -1.29 -1.17
N SER A 245 17.39 -0.98 -0.96
CA SER A 245 18.07 0.11 -1.64
C SER A 245 18.36 -0.28 -3.09
N ARG A 246 18.42 0.70 -3.99
CA ARG A 246 18.83 0.46 -5.39
C ARG A 246 19.56 1.66 -5.96
N VAL A 247 20.37 1.38 -6.97
CA VAL A 247 21.04 2.41 -7.77
C VAL A 247 20.32 2.54 -9.10
N VAL A 248 20.10 3.78 -9.53
CA VAL A 248 19.45 4.09 -10.81
C VAL A 248 20.40 4.96 -11.62
N SER A 249 20.83 4.46 -12.78
CA SER A 249 21.57 5.25 -13.75
C SER A 249 20.68 6.34 -14.36
N ILE A 250 21.25 7.52 -14.55
CA ILE A 250 20.60 8.70 -15.13
C ILE A 250 21.34 9.17 -16.38
N ALA A 251 20.59 9.63 -17.38
CA ALA A 251 21.17 10.13 -18.62
C ALA A 251 21.84 11.50 -18.44
N PRO A 252 22.77 11.91 -19.33
CA PRO A 252 23.43 13.22 -19.28
C PRO A 252 22.45 14.41 -19.24
N GLY A 253 21.32 14.32 -19.95
CA GLY A 253 20.25 15.31 -19.88
C GLY A 253 19.66 15.47 -18.47
N THR A 254 19.41 14.35 -17.77
CA THR A 254 18.94 14.36 -16.38
C THR A 254 20.00 14.91 -15.42
N VAL A 255 21.28 14.60 -15.65
CA VAL A 255 22.41 15.20 -14.91
C VAL A 255 22.40 16.73 -15.04
N LYS A 256 22.22 17.25 -16.27
CA LYS A 256 22.10 18.69 -16.53
C LYS A 256 20.93 19.31 -15.77
N VAL A 257 19.74 18.70 -15.84
CA VAL A 257 18.54 19.15 -15.12
C VAL A 257 18.79 19.23 -13.61
N LEU A 258 19.42 18.21 -13.02
CA LEU A 258 19.72 18.19 -11.58
C LEU A 258 20.77 19.23 -11.19
N LYS A 259 21.79 19.48 -12.01
CA LYS A 259 22.77 20.54 -11.77
C LYS A 259 22.10 21.92 -11.78
N SER A 260 21.25 22.20 -12.78
CA SER A 260 20.49 23.46 -12.84
C SER A 260 19.55 23.61 -11.65
N HIS A 261 18.88 22.53 -11.23
CA HIS A 261 18.03 22.52 -10.04
C HIS A 261 18.82 22.80 -8.76
N ARG A 262 20.01 22.21 -8.60
CA ARG A 262 20.90 22.47 -7.47
C ARG A 262 21.32 23.94 -7.42
N ALA A 263 21.76 24.49 -8.55
CA ALA A 263 22.16 25.89 -8.64
C ALA A 263 21.02 26.84 -8.25
N ARG A 264 19.79 26.56 -8.71
CA ARG A 264 18.59 27.34 -8.32
C ARG A 264 18.33 27.24 -6.81
N GLN A 265 18.38 26.05 -6.24
CA GLN A 265 18.17 25.86 -4.81
C GLN A 265 19.24 26.57 -3.97
N ASP A 266 20.50 26.55 -4.42
CA ASP A 266 21.58 27.27 -3.75
C ASP A 266 21.38 28.80 -3.83
N ALA A 267 20.87 29.33 -4.94
CA ALA A 267 20.48 30.73 -5.07
C ALA A 267 19.29 31.09 -4.14
N GLU A 268 18.24 30.27 -4.10
CA GLU A 268 17.11 30.41 -3.17
C GLU A 268 17.59 30.46 -1.72
N ARG A 269 18.51 29.56 -1.35
CA ARG A 269 19.11 29.53 -0.01
C ARG A 269 19.87 30.82 0.31
N LEU A 270 20.65 31.34 -0.63
CA LEU A 270 21.37 32.60 -0.42
C LEU A 270 20.42 33.78 -0.20
N LEU A 271 19.30 33.81 -0.94
CA LEU A 271 18.26 34.82 -0.77
C LEU A 271 17.54 34.71 0.58
N VAL A 272 17.22 33.49 1.03
CA VAL A 272 16.57 33.25 2.33
C VAL A 272 17.54 33.47 3.50
N GLY A 273 18.83 33.23 3.28
CA GLY A 273 19.88 33.48 4.28
C GLY A 273 19.70 32.66 5.55
N LYS A 274 19.67 33.35 6.69
CA LYS A 274 19.60 32.74 8.02
C LYS A 274 18.28 32.01 8.32
N ASP A 275 17.21 32.34 7.59
CA ASP A 275 15.89 31.74 7.79
C ASP A 275 15.73 30.42 7.03
N TRP A 276 16.80 29.92 6.40
CA TRP A 276 16.82 28.63 5.72
C TRP A 276 16.71 27.50 6.75
N LYS A 277 15.68 26.68 6.60
CA LYS A 277 15.32 25.57 7.50
C LYS A 277 15.78 24.20 7.00
N GLY A 278 16.47 24.14 5.86
CA GLY A 278 17.07 22.90 5.38
C GLY A 278 18.36 22.55 6.12
N ALA A 279 18.83 21.31 5.95
CA ALA A 279 20.05 20.84 6.61
C ALA A 279 21.27 21.74 6.34
N ALA A 280 22.09 21.94 7.38
CA ALA A 280 23.30 22.77 7.29
C ALA A 280 24.30 22.19 6.29
N ALA A 281 24.60 20.89 6.41
CA ALA A 281 25.49 20.16 5.50
C ALA A 281 24.87 20.06 4.10
N PRO A 282 25.53 20.54 3.02
CA PRO A 282 24.98 20.52 1.66
C PRO A 282 24.54 19.13 1.18
N GLY A 283 25.28 18.08 1.56
CA GLY A 283 24.97 16.70 1.18
C GLY A 283 23.68 16.16 1.82
N ASP A 284 23.30 16.64 3.00
CA ASP A 284 22.11 16.16 3.72
C ASP A 284 20.83 16.91 3.35
N ARG A 285 20.95 17.99 2.57
CA ARG A 285 19.78 18.73 2.07
C ARG A 285 18.98 17.88 1.09
N TYR A 286 17.66 18.02 1.15
CA TYR A 286 16.77 17.37 0.20
C TYR A 286 16.99 17.93 -1.20
N VAL A 287 17.05 17.03 -2.19
CA VAL A 287 17.05 17.41 -3.60
C VAL A 287 15.79 18.21 -3.91
N PHE A 288 14.64 17.79 -3.36
CA PHE A 288 13.38 18.51 -3.48
C PHE A 288 12.92 19.01 -2.12
N ALA A 289 13.13 20.31 -1.88
CA ALA A 289 12.75 21.02 -0.68
C ALA A 289 11.81 22.18 -1.02
N THR A 290 11.07 22.73 -0.05
CA THR A 290 10.36 24.01 -0.17
C THR A 290 11.36 25.14 -0.45
N GLY A 291 10.90 26.34 -0.80
CA GLY A 291 11.80 27.50 -0.96
C GLY A 291 12.54 27.89 0.34
N TRP A 292 12.13 27.33 1.49
CA TRP A 292 12.70 27.56 2.81
C TRP A 292 13.60 26.38 3.24
N GLY A 293 13.80 25.39 2.36
CA GLY A 293 14.68 24.24 2.61
C GLY A 293 14.04 23.06 3.34
N GLU A 294 12.75 23.16 3.69
CA GLU A 294 12.02 22.10 4.39
C GLU A 294 11.61 20.97 3.43
N PRO A 295 11.39 19.75 3.93
CA PRO A 295 10.86 18.67 3.10
C PRO A 295 9.48 19.02 2.56
N ILE A 296 9.23 18.69 1.29
CA ILE A 296 7.93 18.92 0.65
C ILE A 296 6.92 17.86 1.10
N HIS A 297 5.70 18.29 1.41
CA HIS A 297 4.59 17.38 1.67
C HIS A 297 4.23 16.59 0.39
N PRO A 298 4.07 15.24 0.44
CA PRO A 298 3.86 14.43 -0.75
C PRO A 298 2.66 14.82 -1.60
N ASP A 299 1.60 15.32 -0.98
CA ASP A 299 0.41 15.73 -1.73
C ASP A 299 0.65 17.03 -2.50
N THR A 300 1.61 17.87 -2.10
CA THR A 300 1.97 19.09 -2.84
C THR A 300 2.37 18.76 -4.28
N VAL A 301 3.28 17.81 -4.50
CA VAL A 301 3.72 17.44 -5.86
C VAL A 301 2.64 16.72 -6.66
N SER A 302 1.74 16.00 -6.00
CA SER A 302 0.62 15.33 -6.66
C SER A 302 -0.46 16.32 -7.11
N SER A 303 -0.82 17.26 -6.24
CA SER A 303 -1.76 18.34 -6.55
C SER A 303 -1.16 19.29 -7.59
N LEU A 304 0.12 19.64 -7.47
CA LEU A 304 0.82 20.48 -8.43
C LEU A 304 0.77 19.90 -9.85
N MET A 305 0.98 18.59 -10.02
CA MET A 305 0.85 17.96 -11.33
C MET A 305 -0.55 18.15 -11.92
N ALA A 306 -1.59 17.95 -11.11
CA ALA A 306 -2.97 18.16 -11.55
C ALA A 306 -3.22 19.63 -11.93
N THR A 307 -2.67 20.58 -11.17
CA THR A 307 -2.75 22.01 -11.47
C THR A 307 -2.02 22.36 -12.77
N LEU A 308 -0.84 21.79 -13.01
CA LEU A 308 -0.05 22.03 -14.24
C LEU A 308 -0.76 21.46 -15.47
N ILE A 309 -1.34 20.27 -15.38
CA ILE A 309 -2.16 19.70 -16.46
C ILE A 309 -3.37 20.61 -16.74
N LYS A 310 -4.05 21.06 -15.68
CA LYS A 310 -5.19 21.96 -15.83
C LYS A 310 -4.78 23.28 -16.48
N SER A 311 -3.67 23.90 -16.05
CA SER A 311 -3.23 25.18 -16.61
C SER A 311 -2.69 25.06 -18.04
N TYR A 312 -2.20 23.89 -18.45
CA TYR A 312 -1.88 23.61 -19.85
C TYR A 312 -3.14 23.49 -20.71
N ASN A 313 -4.12 22.70 -20.25
CA ASN A 313 -5.35 22.46 -21.00
C ASN A 313 -6.26 23.70 -21.06
N GLN A 314 -6.27 24.48 -19.98
CA GLN A 314 -7.11 25.66 -19.79
C GLN A 314 -6.23 26.78 -19.20
N PRO A 315 -5.42 27.45 -20.04
CA PRO A 315 -4.58 28.56 -19.58
C PRO A 315 -5.45 29.75 -19.13
N SER A 316 -4.92 30.58 -18.24
CA SER A 316 -5.61 31.79 -17.79
C SER A 316 -5.69 32.87 -18.88
N GLU A 317 -4.78 32.82 -19.84
CA GLU A 317 -4.70 33.71 -20.99
C GLU A 317 -4.49 32.87 -22.26
N GLY A 318 -5.20 33.19 -23.33
CA GLY A 318 -5.17 32.45 -24.59
C GLY A 318 -6.25 31.38 -24.72
N GLU A 319 -6.25 30.68 -25.85
CA GLU A 319 -7.22 29.63 -26.16
C GLU A 319 -6.86 28.30 -25.46
N PRO A 320 -7.85 27.46 -25.11
CA PRO A 320 -7.62 26.10 -24.63
C PRO A 320 -6.73 25.30 -25.59
N SER A 321 -5.92 24.38 -25.06
CA SER A 321 -5.08 23.53 -25.90
C SER A 321 -5.93 22.69 -26.86
N ALA A 322 -5.62 22.75 -28.16
CA ALA A 322 -6.24 21.91 -29.18
C ALA A 322 -5.99 20.42 -28.93
N GLU A 323 -4.86 20.08 -28.30
CA GLU A 323 -4.48 18.74 -27.89
C GLU A 323 -4.34 18.69 -26.35
N PRO A 324 -5.46 18.53 -25.61
CA PRO A 324 -5.41 18.53 -24.16
C PRO A 324 -4.69 17.29 -23.63
N LEU A 325 -3.86 17.48 -22.61
CA LEU A 325 -3.24 16.39 -21.88
C LEU A 325 -4.30 15.60 -21.09
N PRO A 326 -4.34 14.26 -21.24
CA PRO A 326 -5.18 13.42 -20.42
C PRO A 326 -4.91 13.57 -18.94
N ARG A 327 -5.94 13.37 -18.11
CA ARG A 327 -5.78 13.36 -16.66
C ARG A 327 -5.01 12.11 -16.23
N VAL A 328 -3.77 12.30 -15.79
CA VAL A 328 -2.96 11.25 -15.17
C VAL A 328 -2.52 11.65 -13.77
N ARG A 329 -2.18 10.66 -12.94
CA ARG A 329 -1.63 10.86 -11.60
C ARG A 329 -0.11 10.85 -11.65
N LEU A 330 0.52 11.39 -10.62
CA LEU A 330 1.97 11.33 -10.49
C LEU A 330 2.55 9.90 -10.55
N HIS A 331 1.83 8.91 -10.02
CA HIS A 331 2.27 7.52 -10.11
C HIS A 331 2.28 6.99 -11.55
N ASP A 332 1.48 7.57 -12.43
CA ASP A 332 1.37 7.13 -13.81
C ASP A 332 2.62 7.50 -14.63
N LEU A 333 3.44 8.46 -14.19
CA LEU A 333 4.79 8.68 -14.76
C LEU A 333 5.70 7.46 -14.64
N ARG A 334 5.55 6.67 -13.56
CA ARG A 334 6.26 5.40 -13.41
C ARG A 334 5.74 4.34 -14.38
N HIS A 335 4.45 4.37 -14.68
CA HIS A 335 3.85 3.51 -15.70
C HIS A 335 4.37 3.87 -17.08
N VAL A 336 4.39 5.16 -17.43
CA VAL A 336 4.99 5.66 -18.68
C VAL A 336 6.44 5.19 -18.80
N HIS A 337 7.27 5.41 -17.76
CA HIS A 337 8.68 4.96 -17.75
C HIS A 337 8.82 3.47 -18.05
N ALA A 338 8.02 2.64 -17.38
CA ALA A 338 8.09 1.19 -17.52
C ALA A 338 7.62 0.72 -18.89
N THR A 339 6.46 1.21 -19.34
CA THR A 339 5.87 0.87 -20.64
C THR A 339 6.81 1.27 -21.78
N THR A 340 7.39 2.47 -21.74
CA THR A 340 8.35 2.92 -22.76
C THR A 340 9.57 2.00 -22.84
N LEU A 341 10.15 1.59 -21.70
CA LEU A 341 11.30 0.67 -21.71
C LEU A 341 10.91 -0.73 -22.20
N LEU A 342 9.74 -1.24 -21.78
CA LEU A 342 9.27 -2.56 -22.19
C LEU A 342 9.02 -2.59 -23.70
N LEU A 343 8.29 -1.61 -24.25
CA LEU A 343 8.04 -1.48 -25.69
C LEU A 343 9.35 -1.36 -26.49
N ALA A 344 10.37 -0.71 -25.94
CA ALA A 344 11.71 -0.64 -26.53
C ALA A 344 12.53 -1.95 -26.43
N GLY A 345 11.92 -3.05 -25.95
CA GLY A 345 12.55 -4.37 -25.87
C GLY A 345 13.44 -4.59 -24.64
N VAL A 346 13.43 -3.68 -23.65
CA VAL A 346 14.23 -3.87 -22.44
C VAL A 346 13.64 -5.02 -21.62
N ALA A 347 14.48 -5.99 -21.29
CA ALA A 347 14.05 -7.19 -20.58
C ALA A 347 13.32 -6.87 -19.27
N VAL A 348 12.21 -7.57 -19.02
CA VAL A 348 11.29 -7.30 -17.89
C VAL A 348 11.97 -7.30 -16.53
N HIS A 349 12.97 -8.16 -16.33
CA HIS A 349 13.72 -8.25 -15.07
C HIS A 349 14.60 -7.00 -14.84
N VAL A 350 15.15 -6.41 -15.91
CA VAL A 350 15.92 -5.15 -15.86
C VAL A 350 14.99 -4.00 -15.49
N VAL A 351 13.83 -3.91 -16.14
CA VAL A 351 12.81 -2.89 -15.81
C VAL A 351 12.34 -3.06 -14.36
N ALA A 352 12.07 -4.29 -13.92
CA ALA A 352 11.69 -4.59 -12.53
C ALA A 352 12.75 -4.15 -11.51
N ALA A 353 14.02 -4.44 -11.78
CA ALA A 353 15.15 -4.05 -10.94
C ALA A 353 15.29 -2.53 -10.86
N ARG A 354 15.25 -1.83 -12.01
CA ARG A 354 15.28 -0.36 -12.08
C ARG A 354 14.14 0.28 -11.28
N LEU A 355 12.94 -0.29 -11.38
CA LEU A 355 11.75 0.14 -10.65
C LEU A 355 11.80 -0.21 -9.15
N GLY A 356 12.69 -1.11 -8.70
CA GLY A 356 12.74 -1.56 -7.32
C GLY A 356 11.53 -2.40 -6.93
N HIS A 357 11.13 -3.34 -7.80
CA HIS A 357 10.19 -4.40 -7.45
C HIS A 357 10.94 -5.51 -6.70
N ALA A 358 10.40 -5.96 -5.57
CA ALA A 358 10.98 -7.09 -4.82
C ALA A 358 10.82 -8.42 -5.58
N ASP A 359 9.77 -8.49 -6.41
CA ASP A 359 9.40 -9.63 -7.23
C ASP A 359 9.10 -9.15 -8.67
N PRO A 360 9.83 -9.64 -9.70
CA PRO A 360 9.58 -9.32 -11.11
C PRO A 360 8.17 -9.65 -11.60
N SER A 361 7.46 -10.60 -10.96
CA SER A 361 6.07 -10.95 -11.29
C SER A 361 5.11 -9.76 -11.17
N ILE A 362 5.49 -8.76 -10.36
CA ILE A 362 4.74 -7.50 -10.24
C ILE A 362 4.78 -6.75 -11.58
N THR A 363 5.95 -6.64 -12.21
CA THR A 363 6.09 -5.99 -13.52
C THR A 363 5.32 -6.76 -14.58
N LEU A 364 5.47 -8.10 -14.61
CA LEU A 364 4.74 -8.95 -15.55
C LEU A 364 3.23 -8.77 -15.45
N ARG A 365 2.67 -8.81 -14.23
CA ARG A 365 1.22 -8.64 -14.03
C ARG A 365 0.73 -7.24 -14.37
N VAL A 366 1.49 -6.21 -14.03
CA VAL A 366 1.08 -4.82 -14.25
C VAL A 366 1.14 -4.45 -15.73
N TYR A 367 2.13 -4.96 -16.47
CA TYR A 367 2.36 -4.61 -17.89
C TYR A 367 2.06 -5.76 -18.84
N ALA A 368 1.24 -6.73 -18.41
CA ALA A 368 0.92 -7.92 -19.21
C ALA A 368 0.42 -7.59 -20.61
N HIS A 369 -0.43 -6.57 -20.75
CA HIS A 369 -0.94 -6.10 -22.03
C HIS A 369 0.17 -5.66 -23.01
N VAL A 370 1.14 -4.85 -22.54
CA VAL A 370 2.31 -4.42 -23.34
C VAL A 370 3.15 -5.63 -23.76
N ILE A 371 3.38 -6.55 -22.83
CA ILE A 371 4.20 -7.73 -23.09
C ILE A 371 3.50 -8.67 -24.10
N ASN A 372 2.17 -8.77 -24.01
CA ASN A 372 1.39 -9.58 -24.96
C ASN A 372 1.42 -9.01 -26.38
N GLU A 373 1.52 -7.69 -26.53
CA GLU A 373 1.69 -7.06 -27.84
C GLU A 373 3.04 -7.46 -28.47
N GLN A 374 4.11 -7.51 -27.67
CA GLN A 374 5.42 -8.00 -28.14
C GLN A 374 5.44 -9.48 -28.49
N LEU A 375 4.55 -10.29 -27.90
CA LEU A 375 4.44 -11.71 -28.25
C LEU A 375 3.96 -11.91 -29.70
N ALA A 376 3.19 -10.97 -30.25
CA ALA A 376 2.73 -11.05 -31.64
C ALA A 376 3.91 -10.94 -32.62
N GLU A 377 4.94 -10.17 -32.29
CA GLU A 377 6.14 -10.00 -33.11
C GLU A 377 7.21 -11.09 -32.89
N ALA A 378 7.02 -11.97 -31.90
CA ALA A 378 8.05 -12.91 -31.48
C ALA A 378 8.47 -13.87 -32.61
N ALA A 379 7.51 -14.32 -33.43
CA ALA A 379 7.77 -15.15 -34.59
C ALA A 379 8.61 -14.42 -35.65
N ASP A 380 8.24 -13.18 -35.99
CA ASP A 380 8.94 -12.36 -36.98
C ASP A 380 10.36 -11.97 -36.53
N ILE A 381 10.57 -11.78 -35.22
CA ILE A 381 11.90 -11.55 -34.65
C ILE A 381 12.77 -12.79 -34.80
N PHE A 382 12.24 -13.99 -34.54
CA PHE A 382 12.97 -15.24 -34.70
C PHE A 382 13.33 -15.47 -36.18
N ALA A 383 12.35 -15.40 -37.08
CA ALA A 383 12.54 -15.58 -38.53
C ALA A 383 13.65 -14.66 -39.09
N ARG A 384 13.59 -13.36 -38.78
CA ARG A 384 14.65 -12.39 -39.15
C ARG A 384 16.03 -12.74 -38.61
N ARG A 385 16.11 -13.35 -37.43
CA ARG A 385 17.39 -13.70 -36.79
C ARG A 385 18.01 -14.98 -37.35
N ILE A 386 17.19 -15.91 -37.83
CA ILE A 386 17.66 -17.16 -38.44
C ILE A 386 17.77 -17.09 -39.97
N GLY A 387 17.32 -15.99 -40.60
CA GLY A 387 17.47 -15.74 -42.04
C GLY A 387 16.32 -16.25 -42.90
N GLU A 388 15.18 -16.62 -42.31
CA GLU A 388 13.95 -16.91 -43.06
C GLU A 388 13.30 -15.58 -43.48
N GLY A 389 13.56 -15.10 -44.69
CA GLY A 389 12.90 -13.89 -45.23
C GLY A 389 13.72 -13.01 -46.16
N MET A 390 14.84 -13.47 -46.70
CA MET A 390 15.54 -12.81 -47.81
C MET A 390 15.71 -13.79 -48.98
N GLU A 391 14.65 -13.97 -49.76
CA GLU A 391 14.74 -14.31 -51.19
C GLU A 391 14.07 -13.20 -52.00
#